data_AF-A0A8T6NSH7-F1
#
_entry.id   AF-A0A8T6NSH7-F1
#
_cell.length_a   1.000
_cell.length_b   1.000
_cell.length_c   1.000
_cell.angle_alpha   90.00
_cell.angle_beta   90.00
_cell.angle_gamma   90.00
#
_symmetry.space_group_name_H-M   'P 1'
#
loop_
_entity.id
_entity.type
_entity.pdbx_description
1 polymer ?
#
loop_
_entity_poly.entity_id
_entity_poly.type
_entity_poly.pdbx_seq_one_letter_code
_entity_poly.pdbx_strand_id
1 'polypeptide(L)'
;DFLQPFIDGLAGVSDPRIFAAGLSLSLVGWFLSGVSGWVLMYAFWPEAPFIMGHLAVAAAGLGMAVPGAPSGLGTFHAAVFGVFVALGYDPDISRSYAFALHGYNLIVPSLFGLFALLREGLTFNQVVRAAQDAQDEQPAPTVP
;
A
#
# COMPACT_ATOMS: atom_id res chain seq x y z
N ASP A 1 10.91 -29.47 -5.55
CA ASP A 1 9.81 -29.21 -4.60
C ASP A 1 9.82 -27.83 -3.95
N PHE A 2 10.91 -27.33 -3.35
CA PHE A 2 10.94 -25.96 -2.74
C PHE A 2 10.61 -24.81 -3.71
N LEU A 3 11.00 -24.90 -4.97
CA LEU A 3 10.79 -23.85 -5.97
C LEU A 3 9.43 -23.91 -6.67
N GLN A 4 8.65 -24.98 -6.48
CA GLN A 4 7.39 -25.16 -7.20
C GLN A 4 6.39 -24.02 -6.94
N PRO A 5 6.16 -23.58 -5.68
CA PRO A 5 5.28 -22.44 -5.41
C PRO A 5 5.77 -21.12 -6.02
N PHE A 6 7.09 -20.95 -6.13
CA PHE A 6 7.69 -19.77 -6.77
C PHE A 6 7.48 -19.79 -8.29
N ILE A 7 7.65 -20.96 -8.93
CA ILE A 7 7.40 -21.16 -10.36
C ILE A 7 5.90 -21.04 -10.68
N ASP A 8 5.03 -21.57 -9.82
CA ASP A 8 3.58 -21.46 -9.98
C ASP A 8 3.11 -20.00 -9.79
N GLY A 9 3.73 -19.25 -8.87
CA GLY A 9 3.52 -17.81 -8.74
C GLY A 9 3.96 -17.00 -9.96
N LEU A 10 4.97 -17.48 -10.70
CA LEU A 10 5.40 -16.92 -11.99
C LEU A 10 4.46 -17.30 -13.15
N ALA A 11 3.55 -18.27 -12.99
CA ALA A 11 2.57 -18.62 -14.01
C ALA A 11 1.67 -17.42 -14.39
N GLY A 12 1.35 -16.55 -13.42
CA GLY A 12 0.64 -15.29 -13.68
C GLY A 12 1.44 -14.26 -14.50
N VAL A 13 2.77 -14.36 -14.49
CA VAL A 13 3.70 -13.56 -15.33
C VAL A 13 3.86 -14.19 -16.73
N SER A 14 3.45 -15.45 -16.89
CA SER A 14 3.63 -16.21 -18.13
C SER A 14 2.63 -15.80 -19.22
N ASP A 15 1.50 -15.19 -18.84
CA ASP A 15 0.60 -14.51 -19.77
C ASP A 15 0.95 -13.01 -19.83
N PRO A 16 1.53 -12.52 -20.96
CA PRO A 16 1.93 -11.12 -21.09
C PRO A 16 0.74 -10.15 -21.00
N ARG A 17 -0.50 -10.58 -21.31
CA ARG A 17 -1.69 -9.73 -21.19
C ARG A 17 -2.08 -9.54 -19.73
N ILE A 18 -2.10 -10.61 -18.95
CA ILE A 18 -2.40 -10.56 -17.51
C ILE A 18 -1.30 -9.76 -16.79
N PHE A 19 -0.04 -10.04 -17.12
CA PHE A 19 1.09 -9.28 -16.58
C PHE A 19 0.99 -7.79 -16.92
N ALA A 20 0.75 -7.42 -18.17
CA ALA A 20 0.62 -6.03 -18.58
C ALA A 20 -0.57 -5.33 -17.91
N ALA A 21 -1.71 -6.01 -17.77
CA ALA A 21 -2.88 -5.48 -17.07
C ALA A 21 -2.58 -5.24 -15.58
N GLY A 22 -1.98 -6.23 -14.90
CA GLY A 22 -1.59 -6.11 -13.50
C GLY A 22 -0.56 -5.01 -13.26
N LEU A 23 0.48 -4.94 -14.10
CA LEU A 23 1.49 -3.89 -14.04
C LEU A 23 0.87 -2.50 -14.27
N SER A 24 -0.02 -2.37 -15.26
CA SER A 24 -0.70 -1.11 -15.54
C SER A 24 -1.58 -0.65 -14.37
N LEU A 25 -2.38 -1.57 -13.81
CA LEU A 25 -3.21 -1.29 -12.63
C LEU A 25 -2.35 -0.90 -11.42
N SER A 26 -1.22 -1.58 -11.23
CA SER A 26 -0.26 -1.25 -10.17
C SER A 26 0.31 0.16 -10.36
N LEU A 27 0.82 0.48 -11.55
CA LEU A 27 1.37 1.81 -11.87
C LEU A 27 0.32 2.91 -11.66
N VAL A 28 -0.93 2.68 -12.11
CA VAL A 28 -2.03 3.62 -11.88
C VAL A 28 -2.32 3.77 -10.38
N GLY A 29 -2.35 2.68 -9.63
CA GLY A 29 -2.54 2.72 -8.18
C GLY A 29 -1.45 3.50 -7.44
N TRP A 30 -0.18 3.26 -7.77
CA TRP A 30 0.95 3.98 -7.20
C TRP A 30 0.96 5.46 -7.59
N PHE A 31 0.62 5.77 -8.84
CA PHE A 31 0.47 7.15 -9.31
C PHE A 31 -0.64 7.87 -8.53
N LEU A 32 -1.84 7.28 -8.43
CA LEU A 32 -2.96 7.85 -7.68
C LEU A 32 -2.64 8.00 -6.19
N SER A 33 -1.86 7.09 -5.62
CA SER A 33 -1.34 7.22 -4.24
C SER A 33 -0.43 8.46 -4.12
N GLY A 34 0.50 8.65 -5.06
CA GLY A 34 1.36 9.83 -5.12
C GLY A 34 0.57 11.13 -5.28
N VAL A 35 -0.44 11.14 -6.16
CA VAL A 35 -1.37 12.27 -6.31
C VAL A 35 -2.12 12.54 -5.00
N SER A 36 -2.64 11.51 -4.34
CA SER A 36 -3.38 11.65 -3.08
C SER A 36 -2.50 12.23 -1.98
N GLY A 37 -1.27 11.72 -1.83
CA GLY A 37 -0.28 12.26 -0.90
C GLY A 37 0.04 13.72 -1.22
N TRP A 38 0.25 14.06 -2.49
CA TRP A 38 0.46 15.45 -2.91
C TRP A 38 -0.74 16.36 -2.62
N VAL A 39 -1.98 15.90 -2.87
CA VAL A 39 -3.18 16.67 -2.52
C VAL A 39 -3.24 16.94 -1.02
N LEU A 40 -2.90 15.95 -0.20
CA LEU A 40 -2.81 16.12 1.25
C LEU A 40 -1.73 17.14 1.66
N MET A 41 -0.63 17.24 0.91
CA MET A 41 0.43 18.21 1.21
C MET A 41 -0.05 19.66 1.18
N TYR A 42 -1.09 20.01 0.41
CA TYR A 42 -1.62 21.38 0.38
C TYR A 42 -2.13 21.88 1.74
N ALA A 43 -2.44 20.98 2.68
CA ALA A 43 -2.79 21.34 4.05
C ALA A 43 -1.58 21.77 4.91
N PHE A 44 -0.36 21.46 4.47
CA PHE A 44 0.89 21.67 5.21
C PHE A 44 1.85 22.62 4.48
N TRP A 45 1.91 22.50 3.17
CA TRP A 45 2.74 23.30 2.26
C TRP A 45 1.89 23.71 1.04
N PRO A 46 1.35 24.95 1.02
CA PRO A 46 0.45 25.40 -0.05
C PRO A 46 1.05 25.40 -1.46
N GLU A 47 2.38 25.42 -1.58
CA GLU A 47 3.10 25.42 -2.85
C GLU A 47 3.91 24.13 -3.07
N ALA A 48 3.47 23.02 -2.48
CA ALA A 48 4.15 21.73 -2.58
C ALA A 48 4.30 21.27 -4.06
N PRO A 49 5.51 20.96 -4.53
CA PRO A 49 5.71 20.40 -5.86
C PRO A 49 5.06 19.01 -6.00
N PHE A 50 4.48 18.73 -7.17
CA PHE A 50 3.83 17.45 -7.49
C PHE A 50 4.70 16.21 -7.20
N ILE A 51 6.00 16.33 -7.50
CA ILE A 51 6.96 15.23 -7.28
C ILE A 51 7.12 14.86 -5.81
N MET A 52 6.84 15.78 -4.87
CA MET A 52 7.02 15.54 -3.44
C MET A 52 5.99 14.55 -2.88
N GLY A 53 4.77 14.50 -3.43
CA GLY A 53 3.80 13.47 -3.03
C GLY A 53 4.25 12.07 -3.44
N HIS A 54 4.83 11.93 -4.63
CA HIS A 54 5.40 10.66 -5.10
C HIS A 54 6.63 10.27 -4.27
N LEU A 55 7.46 11.23 -3.89
CA LEU A 55 8.59 11.00 -3.00
C LEU A 55 8.12 10.53 -1.62
N ALA A 56 7.08 11.14 -1.06
CA ALA A 56 6.49 10.72 0.21
C ALA A 56 6.00 9.26 0.16
N VAL A 57 5.32 8.89 -0.93
CA VAL A 57 4.82 7.52 -1.14
C VAL A 57 5.97 6.52 -1.34
N ALA A 58 7.02 6.89 -2.08
CA ALA A 58 8.21 6.06 -2.24
C ALA A 58 8.93 5.83 -0.89
N ALA A 59 9.13 6.89 -0.11
CA ALA A 59 9.73 6.81 1.23
C ALA A 59 8.87 5.96 2.18
N ALA A 60 7.56 6.15 2.17
CA ALA A 60 6.61 5.33 2.91
C ALA A 60 6.72 3.84 2.54
N GLY A 61 6.78 3.52 1.24
CA GLY A 61 6.95 2.14 0.77
C GLY A 61 8.24 1.49 1.27
N LEU A 62 9.35 2.23 1.24
CA LEU A 62 10.63 1.76 1.81
C LEU A 62 10.53 1.55 3.34
N GLY A 63 9.86 2.46 4.05
CA GLY A 63 9.62 2.31 5.48
C GLY A 63 8.77 1.08 5.83
N MET A 64 7.75 0.78 5.02
CA MET A 64 6.90 -0.41 5.18
C MET A 64 7.61 -1.72 4.82
N ALA A 65 8.62 -1.68 3.95
CA ALA A 65 9.41 -2.85 3.61
C ALA A 65 10.31 -3.33 4.77
N VAL A 66 10.62 -2.43 5.72
CA VAL A 66 11.35 -2.79 6.94
C VAL A 66 10.39 -3.54 7.89
N PRO A 67 10.74 -4.74 8.36
CA PRO A 67 9.96 -5.45 9.36
C PRO A 67 9.79 -4.57 10.60
N GLY A 68 8.55 -4.29 10.99
CA GLY A 68 8.24 -3.32 12.03
C GLY A 68 6.99 -3.68 12.84
N ALA A 69 6.52 -2.71 13.63
CA ALA A 69 5.28 -2.83 14.39
C ALA A 69 4.08 -3.07 13.46
N PRO A 70 2.96 -3.62 13.98
CA PRO A 70 1.71 -3.71 13.23
C PRO A 70 1.37 -2.39 12.54
N SER A 71 0.90 -2.48 11.29
CA SER A 71 0.62 -1.35 10.39
C SER A 71 1.80 -0.42 10.07
N GLY A 72 3.05 -0.78 10.39
CA GLY A 72 4.23 0.04 10.06
C GLY A 72 4.36 1.32 10.87
N LEU A 73 3.76 1.35 12.07
CA LEU A 73 3.98 2.44 13.03
C LEU A 73 5.48 2.55 13.35
N GLY A 74 6.00 3.78 13.40
CA GLY A 74 7.43 4.04 13.52
C GLY A 74 8.14 4.07 12.16
N THR A 75 8.32 2.93 11.47
CA THR A 75 9.15 2.84 10.25
C THR A 75 8.61 3.69 9.10
N PHE A 76 7.29 3.68 8.87
CA PHE A 76 6.64 4.58 7.92
C PHE A 76 6.92 6.05 8.24
N HIS A 77 6.70 6.43 9.51
CA HIS A 77 6.81 7.81 9.95
C HIS A 77 8.25 8.30 9.85
N ALA A 78 9.21 7.47 10.28
CA ALA A 78 10.63 7.77 10.21
C ALA A 78 11.11 7.96 8.76
N ALA A 79 10.65 7.13 7.82
CA ALA A 79 11.05 7.25 6.42
C ALA A 79 10.49 8.53 5.77
N VAL A 80 9.19 8.81 5.94
CA VAL A 80 8.56 10.02 5.39
C VAL A 80 9.13 11.27 6.05
N PHE A 81 9.20 11.33 7.39
CA PHE A 81 9.83 12.44 8.10
C PHE A 81 11.28 12.66 7.66
N GLY A 82 12.06 11.58 7.59
CA GLY A 82 13.47 11.62 7.28
C GLY A 82 13.75 12.22 5.89
N VAL A 83 12.98 11.83 4.87
CA VAL A 83 13.21 12.35 3.51
C VAL A 83 12.91 13.85 3.41
N PHE A 84 11.85 14.35 4.06
CA PHE A 84 11.50 15.77 4.02
C PHE A 84 12.49 16.63 4.81
N VAL A 85 12.90 16.19 6.01
CA VAL A 85 13.92 16.89 6.79
C VAL A 85 15.27 16.91 6.05
N ALA A 86 15.65 15.80 5.39
CA ALA A 86 16.86 15.76 4.59
C ALA A 86 16.84 16.74 3.40
N LEU A 87 15.66 17.07 2.89
CA LEU A 87 15.44 18.07 1.84
C LEU A 87 15.27 19.51 2.37
N GLY A 88 15.42 19.72 3.68
CA GLY A 88 15.38 21.04 4.31
C GLY A 88 13.98 21.53 4.68
N TYR A 89 12.96 20.67 4.67
CA TYR A 89 11.64 21.02 5.16
C TYR A 89 11.62 21.12 6.68
N ASP A 90 10.71 21.96 7.21
CA ASP A 90 10.52 22.14 8.64
C ASP A 90 10.23 20.79 9.34
N PRO A 91 10.95 20.43 10.43
CA PRO A 91 10.77 19.15 11.10
C PRO A 91 9.38 18.94 11.71
N ASP A 92 8.76 19.96 12.28
CA ASP A 92 7.48 19.83 12.97
C ASP A 92 6.33 19.70 11.97
N ILE A 93 6.38 20.45 10.86
CA ILE A 93 5.44 20.28 9.75
C ILE A 93 5.64 18.91 9.08
N SER A 94 6.89 18.50 8.85
CA SER A 94 7.22 17.21 8.22
C SER A 94 6.71 16.02 9.04
N ARG A 95 6.83 16.09 10.37
CA ARG A 95 6.29 15.07 11.27
C ARG A 95 4.77 15.05 11.23
N SER A 96 4.14 16.21 11.30
CA SER A 96 2.68 16.37 11.20
C SER A 96 2.12 15.77 9.91
N TYR A 97 2.77 16.05 8.78
CA TYR A 97 2.41 15.47 7.48
C TYR A 97 2.57 13.94 7.46
N ALA A 98 3.66 13.39 8.00
CA ALA A 98 3.86 11.95 8.05
C ALA A 98 2.73 11.22 8.82
N PHE A 99 2.30 11.79 9.95
CA PHE A 99 1.15 11.28 10.71
C PHE A 99 -0.16 11.40 9.94
N ALA A 100 -0.42 12.54 9.32
CA ALA A 100 -1.63 12.76 8.53
C ALA A 100 -1.70 11.81 7.34
N LEU A 101 -0.58 11.59 6.64
CA LEU A 101 -0.48 10.69 5.50
C LEU A 101 -0.73 9.23 5.93
N HIS A 102 -0.13 8.79 7.04
CA HIS A 102 -0.39 7.44 7.56
C HIS A 102 -1.85 7.28 7.96
N GLY A 103 -2.41 8.26 8.69
CA GLY A 103 -3.82 8.27 9.08
C GLY A 103 -4.75 8.22 7.87
N TYR A 104 -4.47 9.02 6.83
CA TYR A 104 -5.20 8.98 5.57
C TYR A 104 -5.16 7.59 4.93
N ASN A 105 -3.96 7.00 4.81
CA ASN A 105 -3.75 5.68 4.22
C ASN A 105 -4.41 4.54 5.01
N LEU A 106 -4.63 4.73 6.31
CA LEU A 106 -5.32 3.75 7.15
C LEU A 106 -6.84 3.96 7.11
N ILE A 107 -7.29 5.18 7.39
CA ILE A 107 -8.70 5.50 7.64
C ILE A 107 -9.50 5.42 6.35
N VAL A 108 -9.05 6.05 5.27
CA VAL A 108 -9.85 6.14 4.04
C VAL A 108 -10.12 4.76 3.43
N PRO A 109 -9.10 3.90 3.22
CA PRO A 109 -9.36 2.54 2.73
C PRO A 109 -10.20 1.70 3.70
N SER A 110 -9.99 1.85 5.01
CA SER A 110 -10.78 1.13 6.03
C SER A 110 -12.26 1.50 5.97
N LEU A 111 -12.58 2.77 5.73
CA LEU A 111 -13.96 3.23 5.57
C LEU A 111 -14.60 2.66 4.30
N PHE A 112 -13.88 2.62 3.18
CA PHE A 112 -14.37 2.00 1.96
C PHE A 112 -14.60 0.49 2.12
N GLY A 113 -13.66 -0.20 2.78
CA GLY A 113 -13.82 -1.63 3.10
C GLY A 113 -15.02 -1.88 3.99
N LEU A 114 -15.17 -1.09 5.07
CA LEU A 114 -16.33 -1.17 5.95
C LEU A 114 -17.64 -0.89 5.21
N PHE A 115 -17.67 0.13 4.35
CA PHE A 115 -18.84 0.45 3.53
C PHE A 115 -19.21 -0.71 2.60
N ALA A 116 -18.23 -1.34 1.95
CA ALA A 116 -18.47 -2.49 1.09
C ALA A 116 -19.05 -3.68 1.87
N LEU A 117 -18.49 -3.99 3.05
CA LEU A 117 -18.99 -5.04 3.94
C LEU A 117 -20.46 -4.80 4.34
N LEU A 118 -20.76 -3.57 4.77
CA LEU A 118 -22.12 -3.17 5.15
C LEU A 118 -23.10 -3.28 3.98
N ARG A 119 -22.67 -2.88 2.77
CA ARG A 119 -23.48 -2.94 1.56
C ARG A 119 -23.77 -4.38 1.12
N GLU A 120 -22.82 -5.29 1.30
CA GLU A 120 -22.94 -6.71 0.92
C GLU A 120 -23.58 -7.56 2.05
N GLY A 121 -23.83 -6.98 3.23
CA GLY A 121 -24.37 -7.71 4.38
C GLY A 121 -23.37 -8.72 4.97
N LEU A 122 -22.08 -8.54 4.70
CA LEU A 122 -21.02 -9.43 5.13
C LEU A 122 -20.42 -8.96 6.45
N THR A 123 -20.17 -9.92 7.34
CA THR A 123 -19.36 -9.70 8.54
C THR A 123 -17.88 -9.88 8.22
N PHE A 124 -17.01 -9.21 8.98
CA PHE A 124 -15.56 -9.37 8.84
C PHE A 124 -15.12 -10.84 8.91
N ASN A 125 -15.68 -11.61 9.85
CA ASN A 125 -15.36 -13.04 10.00
C ASN A 125 -15.74 -13.89 8.78
N GLN A 126 -16.81 -13.53 8.05
CA GLN A 126 -17.18 -14.24 6.82
C GLN A 126 -16.17 -13.99 5.71
N VAL A 127 -15.67 -12.75 5.57
CA VAL A 127 -14.62 -12.43 4.60
C VAL A 127 -13.31 -13.11 4.94
N VAL A 128 -12.94 -13.15 6.24
CA VAL A 128 -11.73 -13.86 6.68
C VAL A 128 -11.84 -15.37 6.39
N ARG A 129 -12.99 -15.99 6.70
CA ARG A 129 -13.20 -17.41 6.38
C ARG A 129 -13.17 -17.68 4.87
N ALA A 130 -13.85 -16.87 4.08
CA ALA A 130 -13.82 -17.00 2.62
C ALA A 130 -12.41 -16.84 2.04
N ALA A 131 -11.58 -15.95 2.61
CA ALA A 131 -10.19 -15.79 2.20
C ALA A 131 -9.32 -16.99 2.59
N GLN A 132 -9.59 -17.63 3.74
CA GLN A 132 -8.92 -18.87 4.17
C GLN A 132 -9.32 -20.05 3.27
N ASP A 133 -10.61 -20.22 3.04
CA ASP A 133 -11.14 -21.30 2.19
C ASP A 133 -10.61 -21.19 0.75
N ALA A 134 -10.50 -19.97 0.20
CA ALA A 134 -9.91 -19.73 -1.13
C ALA A 134 -8.40 -20.01 -1.21
N GLN A 135 -7.67 -19.90 -0.09
CA GLN A 135 -6.26 -20.29 0.00
C GLN A 135 -6.10 -21.81 0.11
N ASP A 136 -7.02 -22.47 0.81
CA ASP A 136 -7.03 -23.93 0.98
C ASP A 136 -7.55 -24.67 -0.27
N GLU A 137 -8.44 -24.06 -1.07
CA GLU A 137 -8.95 -24.60 -2.34
C GLU A 137 -7.97 -24.48 -3.52
N GLN A 138 -6.88 -23.72 -3.41
CA GLN A 138 -5.81 -23.80 -4.40
C GLN A 138 -5.18 -25.20 -4.33
N PRO A 139 -5.35 -26.05 -5.36
CA PRO A 139 -4.91 -27.44 -5.29
C PRO A 139 -3.41 -27.49 -5.05
N ALA A 140 -3.00 -28.32 -4.09
CA ALA A 140 -1.59 -28.60 -3.85
C ALA A 140 -0.90 -28.91 -5.19
N PRO A 141 0.33 -28.41 -5.42
CA PRO A 141 1.05 -28.68 -6.66
C PRO A 141 1.03 -30.18 -6.92
N THR A 142 0.49 -30.60 -8.06
CA THR A 142 0.51 -32.01 -8.45
C THR A 142 1.96 -32.42 -8.64
N VAL A 143 2.52 -33.11 -7.64
CA VAL A 143 3.89 -33.64 -7.64
C VAL A 143 3.96 -34.80 -8.64
N PRO A 144 4.86 -34.77 -9.64
CA PRO A 144 5.33 -35.97 -10.33
C PRO A 144 6.41 -36.71 -9.53
#